data_AF-A0AAQ3QSH9-F1
#
_entry.id   AF-A0AAQ3QSH9-F1
#
_cell.length_a   1.000
_cell.length_b   1.000
_cell.length_c   1.000
_cell.angle_alpha   90.00
_cell.angle_beta   90.00
_cell.angle_gamma   90.00
#
_symmetry.space_group_name_H-M   'P 1'
#
loop_
_entity.id
_entity.type
_entity.pdbx_description
1 polymer ?
#
loop_
_entity_poly.entity_id
_entity_poly.type
_entity_poly.pdbx_seq_one_letter_code
_entity_poly.pdbx_strand_id
1 'polypeptide(L)'
;MPHSLSVEKLKALFYISLPLSLIAIIISISQSLEESHKFEQESSDFSSEAKAASRNYVRMQLSSPDSANFVALDTERLANGNYKTIGTVDAKNPYGVKIRHQFYIVQQKADNSWNTLEFAFY
;
A
#
# COMPACT_ATOMS: atom_id res chain seq x y z
N MET A 1 -41.82 -18.27 46.78
CA MET A 1 -40.66 -18.14 47.68
C MET A 1 -39.45 -17.76 46.84
N PRO A 2 -38.91 -16.53 46.94
CA PRO A 2 -37.72 -16.15 46.17
C PRO A 2 -36.45 -16.68 46.86
N HIS A 3 -35.63 -17.43 46.11
CA HIS A 3 -34.29 -17.84 46.56
C HIS A 3 -33.37 -16.62 46.58
N SER A 4 -33.04 -16.10 47.77
CA SER A 4 -32.01 -15.08 47.92
C SER A 4 -30.65 -15.69 47.58
N LEU A 5 -30.05 -15.31 46.44
CA LEU A 5 -28.64 -15.59 46.18
C LEU A 5 -27.81 -14.93 47.27
N SER A 6 -26.97 -15.71 47.97
CA SER A 6 -26.07 -15.15 48.98
C SER A 6 -24.98 -14.31 48.31
N VAL A 7 -24.62 -13.20 48.96
CA VAL A 7 -23.61 -12.22 48.50
C VAL A 7 -22.28 -12.88 48.15
N GLU A 8 -21.95 -14.00 48.80
CA GLU A 8 -20.78 -14.86 48.53
C GLU A 8 -20.78 -15.44 47.09
N LYS A 9 -21.94 -15.86 46.57
CA LYS A 9 -22.06 -16.39 45.20
C LYS A 9 -21.93 -15.28 44.15
N LEU A 10 -22.36 -14.06 44.47
CA LEU A 10 -22.21 -12.88 43.60
C LEU A 10 -20.73 -12.45 43.48
N LYS A 11 -19.95 -12.54 44.56
CA LYS A 11 -18.51 -12.27 44.53
C LYS A 11 -17.76 -13.30 43.68
N ALA A 12 -18.10 -14.58 43.80
CA ALA A 12 -17.48 -15.65 43.00
C ALA A 12 -17.73 -15.48 41.49
N LEU A 13 -18.92 -15.03 41.09
CA LEU A 13 -19.25 -14.74 39.68
C LEU A 13 -18.45 -13.56 39.11
N PHE A 14 -18.16 -12.54 39.93
CA PHE A 14 -17.32 -11.40 39.52
C PHE A 14 -15.84 -11.77 39.37
N TYR A 15 -15.32 -12.67 40.22
CA TYR A 15 -13.93 -13.12 40.14
C TYR A 15 -13.63 -13.98 38.91
N ILE A 16 -14.64 -14.67 38.37
CA ILE A 16 -14.50 -15.50 37.16
C ILE A 16 -14.67 -14.67 35.89
N SER A 17 -15.52 -13.64 35.88
CA SER A 17 -15.78 -12.83 34.68
C SER A 17 -14.61 -11.89 34.29
N LEU A 18 -13.88 -11.38 35.28
CA LEU A 18 -12.74 -10.48 35.08
C LEU A 18 -11.60 -11.09 34.22
N PRO A 19 -11.05 -12.28 34.51
CA PRO A 19 -9.96 -12.86 33.72
C PRO A 19 -10.38 -13.24 32.29
N LEU A 20 -11.64 -13.64 32.09
CA LEU A 20 -12.17 -13.99 30.76
C LEU A 20 -12.21 -12.78 29.81
N SER A 21 -12.59 -11.61 30.32
CA SER A 21 -12.58 -10.36 29.52
C SER A 21 -11.17 -9.93 29.11
N LEU A 22 -10.18 -10.15 29.98
CA LEU A 22 -8.78 -9.79 29.71
C LEU A 22 -8.18 -10.65 28.59
N ILE A 23 -8.50 -11.95 28.59
CA ILE A 23 -8.05 -12.88 27.54
C ILE A 23 -8.64 -12.50 26.19
N ALA A 24 -9.93 -12.12 26.13
CA ALA A 24 -10.57 -11.68 24.89
C ALA A 24 -9.88 -10.42 24.32
N ILE A 25 -9.52 -9.46 25.17
CA ILE A 25 -8.80 -8.24 24.75
C ILE A 25 -7.42 -8.60 24.17
N ILE A 26 -6.66 -9.49 24.81
CA ILE A 26 -5.33 -9.90 24.34
C ILE A 26 -5.40 -10.61 22.97
N ILE A 27 -6.44 -11.43 22.75
CA ILE A 27 -6.66 -12.10 21.46
C ILE A 27 -6.99 -11.08 20.37
N SER A 28 -7.89 -10.13 20.65
CA SER A 28 -8.24 -9.07 19.68
C SER A 28 -7.03 -8.19 19.31
N ILE A 29 -6.17 -7.85 20.27
CA ILE A 29 -4.95 -7.08 20.01
C ILE A 29 -3.98 -7.89 19.13
N SER A 30 -3.78 -9.17 19.44
CA SER A 30 -2.88 -10.05 18.68
C SER A 30 -3.31 -10.19 17.20
N GLN A 31 -4.61 -10.35 16.94
CA GLN A 31 -5.13 -10.43 15.57
C GLN A 31 -4.92 -9.13 14.78
N SER A 32 -5.12 -7.97 15.42
CA SER A 32 -4.93 -6.66 14.78
C SER A 32 -3.47 -6.39 14.41
N LEU A 33 -2.51 -6.93 15.16
CA LEU A 33 -1.07 -6.81 14.86
C LEU A 33 -0.65 -7.63 13.63
N GLU A 34 -1.21 -8.81 13.43
CA GLU A 34 -0.84 -9.70 12.32
C GLU A 34 -1.27 -9.14 10.94
N GLU A 35 -2.42 -8.46 10.88
CA GLU A 35 -2.88 -7.78 9.66
C GLU A 35 -1.98 -6.62 9.26
N SER A 36 -1.45 -5.88 10.24
CA SER A 36 -0.54 -4.75 9.99
C SER A 36 0.77 -5.19 9.35
N HIS A 37 1.33 -6.33 9.79
CA HIS A 37 2.58 -6.87 9.25
C HIS A 37 2.44 -7.41 7.83
N LYS A 38 1.34 -8.11 7.51
CA LYS A 38 1.08 -8.57 6.14
C LYS A 38 0.93 -7.41 5.17
N PHE A 39 0.29 -6.32 5.62
CA PHE A 39 0.11 -5.12 4.81
C PHE A 39 1.43 -4.42 4.48
N GLU A 40 2.35 -4.32 5.44
CA GLU A 40 3.68 -3.72 5.21
C GLU A 40 4.52 -4.56 4.25
N GLN A 41 4.55 -5.88 4.43
CA GLN A 41 5.40 -6.76 3.61
C GLN A 41 4.96 -6.76 2.14
N GLU A 42 3.66 -6.91 1.88
CA GLU A 42 3.10 -6.87 0.52
C GLU A 42 3.26 -5.49 -0.15
N SER A 43 3.24 -4.41 0.64
CA SER A 43 3.47 -3.05 0.12
C SER A 43 4.88 -2.85 -0.43
N SER A 44 5.88 -3.50 0.17
CA SER A 44 7.29 -3.36 -0.23
C SER A 44 7.60 -4.09 -1.53
N ASP A 45 7.03 -5.29 -1.71
CA ASP A 45 7.31 -6.15 -2.87
C ASP A 45 6.79 -5.52 -4.17
N PHE A 46 5.55 -5.04 -4.17
CA PHE A 46 4.94 -4.46 -5.37
C PHE A 46 5.42 -3.03 -5.70
N SER A 47 6.06 -2.32 -4.77
CA SER A 47 6.63 -0.99 -5.04
C SER A 47 7.72 -1.07 -6.12
N SER A 48 8.56 -2.11 -6.08
CA SER A 48 9.62 -2.33 -7.07
C SER A 48 9.06 -2.66 -8.46
N GLU A 49 8.03 -3.49 -8.51
CA GLU A 49 7.32 -3.83 -9.75
C GLU A 49 6.59 -2.61 -10.34
N ALA A 50 5.91 -1.82 -9.50
CA ALA A 50 5.25 -0.58 -9.91
C ALA A 50 6.27 0.39 -10.53
N LYS A 51 7.45 0.55 -9.92
CA LYS A 51 8.55 1.36 -10.48
C LYS A 51 8.95 0.87 -11.88
N ALA A 52 9.11 -0.44 -12.06
CA ALA A 52 9.48 -1.03 -13.35
C ALA A 52 8.38 -0.83 -14.41
N ALA A 53 7.11 -1.10 -14.04
CA ALA A 53 5.95 -0.90 -14.90
C ALA A 53 5.80 0.56 -15.32
N SER A 54 5.97 1.49 -14.37
CA SER A 54 5.94 2.93 -14.60
C SER A 54 7.03 3.37 -15.59
N ARG A 55 8.28 2.92 -15.41
CA ARG A 55 9.37 3.22 -16.36
C ARG A 55 9.07 2.74 -17.77
N ASN A 56 8.56 1.52 -17.90
CA ASN A 56 8.24 0.96 -19.20
C ASN A 56 7.09 1.73 -19.87
N TYR A 57 6.05 2.08 -19.13
CA TYR A 57 4.94 2.88 -19.66
C TYR A 57 5.43 4.25 -20.13
N VAL A 58 6.13 5.00 -19.28
CA VAL A 58 6.63 6.34 -19.61
C VAL A 58 7.57 6.29 -20.81
N ARG A 59 8.43 5.27 -20.90
CA ARG A 59 9.33 5.08 -22.04
C ARG A 59 8.57 4.98 -23.37
N MET A 60 7.43 4.27 -23.39
CA MET A 60 6.59 4.13 -24.59
C MET A 60 5.85 5.42 -24.97
N GLN A 61 5.67 6.36 -24.03
CA GLN A 61 5.02 7.64 -24.30
C GLN A 61 5.96 8.71 -24.88
N LEU A 62 7.28 8.47 -24.86
CA LEU A 62 8.27 9.42 -25.35
C LEU A 62 8.48 9.29 -26.86
N SER A 63 8.79 10.40 -27.54
CA SER A 63 9.06 10.41 -28.99
C SER A 63 10.31 9.61 -29.39
N SER A 64 11.24 9.39 -28.46
CA SER A 64 12.45 8.59 -28.67
C SER A 64 12.68 7.67 -27.47
N PRO A 65 11.99 6.52 -27.40
CA PRO A 65 11.99 5.61 -26.25
C PRO A 65 13.39 5.21 -25.77
N ASP A 66 14.31 4.93 -26.70
CA ASP A 66 15.67 4.46 -26.38
C ASP A 66 16.56 5.55 -25.76
N SER A 67 16.14 6.82 -25.84
CA SER A 67 16.85 7.94 -25.23
C SER A 67 16.43 8.22 -23.78
N ALA A 68 15.42 7.53 -23.27
CA ALA A 68 14.85 7.77 -21.96
C ALA A 68 15.83 7.42 -20.83
N ASN A 69 16.22 8.43 -20.06
CA ASN A 69 17.07 8.30 -18.88
C ASN A 69 16.32 8.79 -17.64
N PHE A 70 15.94 7.87 -16.76
CA PHE A 70 15.21 8.18 -15.53
C PHE A 70 16.17 8.65 -14.44
N VAL A 71 16.04 9.91 -14.03
CA VAL A 71 16.95 10.58 -13.06
C VAL A 71 16.48 10.36 -11.63
N ALA A 72 15.18 10.48 -11.41
CA ALA A 72 14.54 10.30 -10.11
C ALA A 72 13.24 9.54 -10.30
N LEU A 73 12.94 8.63 -9.37
CA LEU A 73 11.72 7.86 -9.36
C LEU A 73 11.36 7.49 -7.94
N ASP A 74 10.22 7.98 -7.49
CA ASP A 74 9.64 7.62 -6.21
C ASP A 74 8.26 7.00 -6.41
N THR A 75 7.92 6.03 -5.58
CA THR A 75 6.66 5.30 -5.68
C THR A 75 6.08 5.09 -4.30
N GLU A 76 4.84 5.53 -4.14
CA GLU A 76 4.06 5.36 -2.92
C GLU A 76 2.80 4.55 -3.22
N ARG A 77 2.33 3.79 -2.22
CA ARG A 77 1.05 3.12 -2.28
C ARG A 77 -0.02 4.06 -1.73
N LEU A 78 -1.07 4.30 -2.52
CA LEU A 78 -2.22 5.10 -2.15
C LEU A 78 -3.18 4.30 -1.24
N ALA A 79 -4.04 5.00 -0.50
CA ALA A 79 -5.00 4.39 0.42
C ALA A 79 -6.00 3.43 -0.25
N ASN A 80 -6.25 3.59 -1.56
CA ASN A 80 -7.10 2.69 -2.35
C ASN A 80 -6.36 1.47 -2.90
N GLY A 81 -5.10 1.26 -2.50
CA GLY A 81 -4.27 0.14 -2.94
C GLY A 81 -3.54 0.34 -4.26
N ASN A 82 -3.79 1.46 -4.96
CA ASN A 82 -3.07 1.81 -6.20
C ASN A 82 -1.66 2.32 -5.87
N TYR A 83 -0.78 2.33 -6.88
CA TYR A 83 0.58 2.82 -6.77
C TYR A 83 0.72 4.10 -7.57
N LYS A 84 1.18 5.16 -6.92
CA LYS A 84 1.52 6.42 -7.57
C LYS A 84 3.04 6.50 -7.69
N THR A 85 3.52 6.62 -8.91
CA THR A 85 4.93 6.84 -9.19
C THR A 85 5.11 8.26 -9.72
N ILE A 86 6.02 9.01 -9.11
CA ILE A 86 6.42 10.35 -9.55
C ILE A 86 7.89 10.28 -9.95
N GLY A 87 8.25 10.92 -11.06
CA GLY A 87 9.62 10.85 -11.53
C GLY A 87 10.03 11.98 -12.44
N THR A 88 11.31 11.93 -12.78
CA THR A 88 11.94 12.81 -13.77
C THR A 88 12.63 11.95 -14.81
N VAL A 89 12.33 12.19 -16.08
CA VAL A 89 12.95 11.52 -17.21
C VAL A 89 13.57 12.56 -18.14
N ASP A 90 14.81 12.31 -18.54
CA ASP A 90 15.41 13.03 -19.65
C ASP A 90 15.23 12.21 -20.93
N ALA A 91 14.77 12.83 -22.01
CA ALA A 91 14.59 12.17 -23.31
C ALA A 91 14.89 13.12 -24.47
N LYS A 92 15.24 12.58 -25.63
CA LYS A 92 15.39 13.38 -26.85
C LYS A 92 14.04 13.62 -27.51
N ASN A 93 13.82 14.84 -27.98
CA ASN A 93 12.72 15.16 -28.89
C ASN A 93 13.06 14.71 -30.33
N PRO A 94 12.14 14.84 -31.30
CA PRO A 94 12.40 14.47 -32.70
C PRO A 94 13.59 15.21 -33.36
N TYR A 95 14.04 16.32 -32.79
CA TYR A 95 15.20 17.09 -33.27
C TYR A 95 16.52 16.70 -32.59
N GLY A 96 16.50 15.67 -31.74
CA GLY A 96 17.68 15.18 -31.01
C GLY A 96 18.06 16.03 -29.78
N VAL A 97 17.26 17.04 -29.42
CA VAL A 97 17.48 17.88 -28.24
C VAL A 97 17.01 17.14 -27.00
N LYS A 98 17.86 17.09 -25.97
CA LYS A 98 17.54 16.47 -24.68
C LYS A 98 16.65 17.40 -23.86
N ILE A 99 15.44 16.94 -23.54
CA ILE A 99 14.45 17.64 -22.71
C ILE A 99 14.23 16.84 -21.44
N ARG A 100 14.09 17.54 -20.31
CA ARG A 100 13.72 16.96 -19.03
C ARG A 100 12.23 17.12 -18.82
N HIS A 101 11.56 16.02 -18.49
CA HIS A 101 10.14 15.99 -18.18
C HIS A 101 9.94 15.48 -16.75
N GLN A 102 9.05 16.13 -16.02
CA GLN A 102 8.48 15.55 -14.80
C GLN A 102 7.21 14.79 -15.18
N PHE A 103 6.94 13.70 -14.47
CA PHE A 103 5.75 12.91 -14.71
C PHE A 103 5.22 12.33 -13.42
N TYR A 104 3.93 12.00 -13.44
CA TYR A 104 3.38 11.05 -12.51
C TYR A 104 2.53 10.01 -13.25
N ILE A 105 2.39 8.85 -12.64
CA ILE A 105 1.55 7.77 -13.13
C ILE A 105 0.90 7.06 -11.95
N VAL A 106 -0.39 6.77 -12.06
CA VAL A 106 -1.13 5.97 -11.09
C VAL A 106 -1.46 4.64 -11.75
N GLN A 107 -1.02 3.55 -11.13
CA GLN A 107 -1.19 2.20 -11.64
C GLN A 107 -1.87 1.29 -10.60
N GLN A 108 -2.64 0.33 -11.09
CA GLN A 108 -3.27 -0.71 -10.30
C GLN A 108 -2.71 -2.06 -10.75
N LYS A 109 -2.28 -2.89 -9.79
CA LYS A 109 -1.96 -4.29 -10.06
C LYS A 109 -3.26 -5.08 -10.13
N ALA A 110 -3.51 -5.72 -11.26
CA ALA A 110 -4.63 -6.64 -11.47
C ALA A 110 -4.08 -7.97 -11.97
N ASP A 111 -4.28 -9.01 -11.18
CA ASP A 111 -3.69 -10.34 -11.36
C ASP A 111 -2.15 -10.26 -11.51
N ASN A 112 -1.66 -10.45 -12.73
CA ASN A 112 -0.23 -10.41 -13.08
C ASN A 112 0.11 -9.27 -14.05
N SER A 113 -0.72 -8.23 -14.09
CA SER A 113 -0.58 -7.09 -15.01
C SER A 113 -0.73 -5.75 -14.28
N TRP A 114 -0.09 -4.72 -14.83
CA TRP A 114 -0.16 -3.35 -14.34
C TRP A 114 -1.04 -2.52 -15.26
N ASN A 115 -2.18 -2.08 -14.76
CA ASN A 115 -3.11 -1.20 -15.47
C ASN A 115 -2.82 0.24 -15.11
N THR A 116 -2.71 1.11 -16.12
CA THR A 116 -2.53 2.55 -15.89
C THR A 116 -3.90 3.20 -15.78
N LEU A 117 -4.14 3.85 -14.64
CA LEU A 117 -5.38 4.57 -14.36
C LEU A 117 -5.25 6.05 -14.73
N GLU A 118 -4.07 6.63 -14.50
CA GLU A 118 -3.80 8.04 -14.73
C GLU A 118 -2.34 8.25 -15.11
N PHE A 119 -2.07 9.17 -16.03
CA PHE A 119 -0.73 9.52 -16.47
C PHE A 119 -0.67 10.95 -16.99
N ALA A 120 0.33 11.72 -16.58
CA ALA A 120 0.61 13.02 -17.16
C ALA A 120 2.09 13.41 -17.05
N PHE A 121 2.54 14.21 -18.03
CA PHE A 121 3.73 15.05 -17.92
C PHE A 121 3.32 16.43 -17.38
N TYR A 122 4.16 17.04 -16.56
CA TYR A 122 3.95 18.38 -16.00
C TYR A 122 5.26 19.15 -15.83
#